data_AF-A0A9E0HEN4-F1
#
_entry.id   AF-A0A9E0HEN4-F1
#
_cell.length_a   1.000
_cell.length_b   1.000
_cell.length_c   1.000
_cell.angle_alpha   90.00
_cell.angle_beta   90.00
_cell.angle_gamma   90.00
#
_symmetry.space_group_name_H-M   'P 1'
#
loop_
_entity.id
_entity.type
_entity.pdbx_description
1 polymer ?
#
loop_
_entity_poly.entity_id
_entity_poly.type
_entity_poly.pdbx_seq_one_letter_code
_entity_poly.pdbx_strand_id
1 'polypeptide(L)' 'MPSAVVLLSGGLDSTTALAMARAEGRTCYALTVRYGQLHACELAAAARAATAL' A
#
# COMPACT_ATOMS: atom_id res chain seq x y z
N MET A 1 -16.30 11.53 3.37
CA MET A 1 -14.87 11.52 2.99
C MET A 1 -14.70 10.57 1.82
N PRO A 2 -13.91 10.91 0.78
CA PRO A 2 -13.68 9.99 -0.34
C PRO A 2 -12.89 8.77 0.12
N SER A 3 -13.22 7.60 -0.43
CA SER A 3 -12.41 6.38 -0.25
C SER A 3 -11.35 6.26 -1.34
N ALA A 4 -10.20 5.69 -1.01
CA ALA A 4 -9.14 5.37 -1.96
C ALA A 4 -8.72 3.92 -1.80
N VAL A 5 -8.62 3.19 -2.92
CA VAL A 5 -7.98 1.88 -2.96
C VAL A 5 -6.59 2.07 -3.55
N VAL A 6 -5.56 1.64 -2.83
CA VAL A 6 -4.16 1.78 -3.24
C VAL A 6 -3.57 0.40 -3.48
N LEU A 7 -3.07 0.16 -4.69
CA LEU A 7 -2.32 -1.04 -5.02
C LEU A 7 -0.93 -0.94 -4.37
N LEU A 8 -0.74 -1.68 -3.29
CA LEU A 8 0.45 -1.59 -2.44
C LEU A 8 1.38 -2.77 -2.71
N SER A 9 2.49 -2.52 -3.41
CA SER A 9 3.51 -3.53 -3.71
C SER A 9 4.55 -3.69 -2.60
N GLY A 10 4.60 -2.73 -1.66
CA GLY A 10 5.65 -2.64 -0.64
C GLY A 10 6.88 -1.85 -1.07
N GLY A 11 6.91 -1.38 -2.33
CA GLY A 11 7.92 -0.45 -2.84
C GLY A 11 7.62 1.01 -2.47
N LEU A 12 8.62 1.87 -2.66
CA LEU A 12 8.58 3.30 -2.34
C LEU A 12 7.40 4.03 -3.00
N ASP A 13 7.20 3.82 -4.30
CA ASP A 13 6.19 4.56 -5.08
C ASP A 13 4.77 4.27 -4.57
N SER A 14 4.44 3.00 -4.42
CA SER A 14 3.12 2.57 -3.92
C SER A 14 2.86 3.02 -2.48
N THR A 15 3.91 3.05 -1.65
CA THR A 15 3.83 3.53 -0.26
C THR A 15 3.65 5.04 -0.20
N THR A 16 4.30 5.78 -1.10
CA THR A 16 4.15 7.24 -1.21
C THR A 16 2.73 7.61 -1.64
N ALA A 17 2.16 6.89 -2.62
CA ALA A 17 0.78 7.07 -3.03
C ALA A 17 -0.21 6.87 -1.86
N LEU A 18 0.01 5.84 -1.03
CA LEU A 18 -0.79 5.61 0.18
C LEU A 18 -0.66 6.77 1.18
N ALA A 19 0.57 7.23 1.44
CA ALA A 19 0.83 8.34 2.35
C ALA A 19 0.15 9.65 1.89
N MET A 20 0.21 9.96 0.58
CA MET A 20 -0.47 11.11 -0.01
C MET A 20 -1.98 11.01 0.14
N ALA A 21 -2.56 9.85 -0.18
CA ALA A 21 -4.01 9.64 -0.05
C ALA A 21 -4.49 9.81 1.40
N ARG A 22 -3.71 9.33 2.38
CA ARG A 22 -3.98 9.53 3.81
C ARG A 22 -3.84 10.99 4.23
N ALA A 23 -2.80 11.69 3.77
CA ALA A 23 -2.57 13.10 4.06
C ALA A 23 -3.71 14.00 3.54
N GLU A 24 -4.34 13.61 2.44
CA GLU A 24 -5.55 14.26 1.90
C GLU A 24 -6.84 13.89 2.65
N GLY A 25 -6.77 13.12 3.74
CA GLY A 25 -7.91 12.77 4.58
C GLY A 25 -8.84 11.71 3.98
N ARG A 26 -8.35 10.89 3.05
CA ARG A 26 -9.14 9.79 2.47
C ARG A 26 -9.17 8.56 3.36
N THR A 27 -10.28 7.83 3.32
CA THR A 27 -10.34 6.47 3.87
C THR A 27 -9.60 5.54 2.92
N CYS A 28 -8.41 5.07 3.33
CA CYS A 28 -7.52 4.30 2.48
C CYS A 28 -7.69 2.79 2.71
N TYR A 29 -7.75 2.03 1.62
CA TYR A 29 -7.73 0.58 1.59
C TYR A 29 -6.50 0.13 0.81
N ALA A 30 -5.56 -0.55 1.47
CA ALA A 30 -4.39 -1.12 0.81
C ALA A 30 -4.73 -2.51 0.23
N LEU A 31 -4.42 -2.71 -1.05
CA LEU A 31 -4.58 -3.99 -1.73
C LEU A 31 -3.25 -4.45 -2.29
N THR A 32 -2.78 -5.62 -1.84
CA THR A 32 -1.61 -6.29 -2.40
C THR A 32 -2.07 -7.55 -3.12
N VAL A 33 -1.68 -7.71 -4.38
CA VAL A 33 -1.97 -8.91 -5.16
C VAL A 33 -0.79 -9.84 -5.06
N ARG A 34 -1.00 -11.07 -4.58
CA ARG A 34 0.00 -12.13 -4.61
C ARG A 34 -0.14 -12.91 -5.92
N TYR A 35 0.79 -12.69 -6.84
CA TYR A 35 0.87 -13.37 -8.12
C TYR A 35 2.35 -13.50 -8.51
N GLY A 36 2.84 -14.74 -8.65
CA GLY A 36 4.16 -15.03 -9.23
C GLY A 36 5.36 -14.23 -8.70
N GLN A 37 5.31 -13.68 -7.48
CA GLN A 37 6.41 -12.86 -6.96
C GLN A 37 7.69 -13.68 -6.85
N LEU A 38 8.80 -13.10 -7.30
CA LEU A 38 10.14 -13.66 -7.10
C LEU A 38 10.54 -13.66 -5.62
N HIS A 39 10.13 -12.63 -4.86
CA HIS A 39 10.54 -12.46 -3.46
C HIS A 39 9.34 -12.28 -2.52
N ALA A 40 9.19 -13.21 -1.57
CA ALA A 40 8.17 -13.12 -0.54
C ALA A 40 8.32 -11.89 0.39
N CYS A 41 9.51 -11.29 0.43
CA CYS A 41 9.77 -10.09 1.24
C CYS A 41 8.99 -8.86 0.76
N GLU A 42 8.58 -8.80 -0.52
CA GLU A 42 7.77 -7.72 -1.09
C GLU A 42 6.37 -7.68 -0.44
N LEU A 43 5.73 -8.85 -0.29
CA LEU A 43 4.44 -8.97 0.40
C LEU A 43 4.53 -8.56 1.87
N ALA A 44 5.63 -8.94 2.54
CA ALA A 44 5.88 -8.53 3.92
C ALA A 44 6.13 -7.01 4.03
N ALA A 45 6.84 -6.41 3.07
CA ALA A 45 7.04 -4.97 3.02
C ALA A 45 5.72 -4.23 2.80
N ALA A 46 4.85 -4.72 1.91
CA ALA A 46 3.52 -4.15 1.70
C ALA A 46 2.67 -4.20 2.99
N ALA A 47 2.66 -5.34 3.70
CA ALA A 47 1.95 -5.43 4.97
C ALA A 47 2.48 -4.43 6.01
N ARG A 48 3.81 -4.29 6.15
CA ARG A 48 4.40 -3.31 7.07
C ARG A 48 4.03 -1.87 6.70
N ALA A 49 4.10 -1.52 5.42
CA ALA A 49 3.73 -0.19 4.94
C ALA A 49 2.25 0.13 5.22
N ALA A 50 1.36 -0.84 5.00
CA ALA A 50 -0.07 -0.68 5.29
C ALA A 50 -0.39 -0.48 6.78
N THR A 51 0.44 -1.03 7.69
CA THR A 51 0.23 -0.88 9.14
C THR A 51 0.91 0.35 9.74
N ALA A 52 1.94 0.88 9.08
CA ALA A 52 2.67 2.06 9.53
C ALA A 52 1.99 3.36 9.08
N LEU A 53 1.31 3.31 7.93
CA LEU A 53 0.47 4.37 7.40
C LEU A 53 -1.01 4.09 7.69
#